data_AF-A0A842M1M7-F1
#
_entry.id   AF-A0A842M1M7-F1
#
_cell.length_a   1.000
_cell.length_b   1.000
_cell.length_c   1.000
_cell.angle_alpha   90.00
_cell.angle_beta   90.00
_cell.angle_gamma   90.00
#
_symmetry.space_group_name_H-M   'P 1'
#
loop_
_entity.id
_entity.type
_entity.pdbx_description
1 polymer ?
#
loop_
_entity_poly.entity_id
_entity_poly.type
_entity_poly.pdbx_seq_one_letter_code
_entity_poly.pdbx_strand_id
1 'polypeptide(L)'
;MEFQERLMDILGNQNRRRILRLLAQKPCYVTEISETLKISPKAVLEHLEALESSGLVKCFYGEQKRKYYYVSRDLHLEIFLSPFSFEINFPENEETDLESLIGKLSKIAENSPESFDSIQERIRLIRSLLRDLSSLQRKLHSEFVKLIERAIIEVNERTVLDDEKIWR
;
A
#
# COMPACT_ATOMS: atom_id res chain seq x y z
N MET A 1 11.45 -8.91 12.29
CA MET A 1 12.31 -9.48 11.23
C MET A 1 11.56 -10.47 10.34
N GLU A 2 11.06 -11.60 10.87
CA GLU A 2 10.49 -12.68 10.04
C GLU A 2 9.31 -12.28 9.12
N PHE A 3 8.43 -11.38 9.56
CA PHE A 3 7.33 -10.89 8.72
C PHE A 3 7.82 -10.02 7.53
N GLN A 4 8.88 -9.23 7.73
CA GLN A 4 9.38 -8.28 6.74
C GLN A 4 10.08 -9.02 5.59
N GLU A 5 10.91 -10.02 5.92
CA GLU A 5 11.56 -10.90 4.94
C GLU A 5 10.53 -11.70 4.15
N ARG A 6 9.57 -12.34 4.82
CA ARG A 6 8.48 -13.07 4.16
C ARG A 6 7.68 -12.18 3.22
N LEU A 7 7.41 -10.93 3.59
CA LEU A 7 6.68 -9.99 2.73
C LEU A 7 7.51 -9.64 1.49
N MET A 8 8.81 -9.38 1.64
CA MET A 8 9.71 -9.12 0.53
C MET A 8 9.84 -10.33 -0.41
N ASP A 9 9.90 -11.55 0.12
CA ASP A 9 9.89 -12.77 -0.68
C ASP A 9 8.58 -12.94 -1.45
N ILE A 10 7.45 -12.61 -0.82
CA ILE A 10 6.13 -12.63 -1.45
C ILE A 10 6.06 -11.59 -2.57
N LEU A 11 6.49 -10.36 -2.31
CA LEU A 11 6.45 -9.27 -3.28
C LEU A 11 7.56 -9.37 -4.33
N GLY A 12 8.61 -10.17 -4.11
CA GLY A 12 9.73 -10.36 -5.04
C GLY A 12 9.32 -11.02 -6.37
N ASN A 13 8.24 -11.78 -6.37
CA ASN A 13 7.72 -12.43 -7.58
C ASN A 13 6.87 -11.48 -8.45
N GLN A 14 7.23 -11.35 -9.73
CA GLN A 14 6.54 -10.46 -10.67
C GLN A 14 5.06 -10.81 -10.88
N ASN A 15 4.72 -12.09 -10.96
CA ASN A 15 3.33 -12.53 -11.16
C ASN A 15 2.47 -12.19 -9.94
N ARG A 16 2.99 -12.37 -8.73
CA ARG A 16 2.30 -11.96 -7.50
C ARG A 16 2.04 -10.45 -7.48
N ARG A 17 3.01 -9.62 -7.89
CA ARG A 17 2.81 -8.16 -8.04
C ARG A 17 1.79 -7.79 -9.13
N ARG A 18 1.69 -8.58 -10.20
CA ARG A 18 0.68 -8.37 -11.27
C ARG A 18 -0.72 -8.75 -10.78
N ILE A 19 -0.85 -9.84 -10.03
CA ILE A 19 -2.11 -10.25 -9.40
C ILE A 19 -2.58 -9.17 -8.43
N LEU A 20 -1.71 -8.70 -7.52
CA LEU A 20 -2.06 -7.63 -6.58
C LEU A 20 -2.52 -6.34 -7.29
N ARG A 21 -1.87 -5.96 -8.41
CA ARG A 21 -2.31 -4.82 -9.23
C ARG A 21 -3.71 -4.99 -9.81
N LEU A 22 -4.10 -6.20 -10.19
CA LEU A 22 -5.44 -6.50 -10.68
C LEU A 22 -6.46 -6.45 -9.53
N LEU A 23 -6.14 -7.10 -8.41
CA LEU A 23 -7.02 -7.15 -7.22
C LEU A 23 -7.21 -5.79 -6.55
N ALA A 24 -6.27 -4.86 -6.72
CA ALA A 24 -6.38 -3.48 -6.24
C ALA A 24 -7.41 -2.65 -7.02
N GLN A 25 -7.83 -3.10 -8.21
CA GLN A 25 -8.86 -2.41 -9.01
C GLN A 25 -10.25 -2.94 -8.69
N LYS A 26 -10.39 -4.26 -8.56
CA LYS A 26 -11.64 -4.93 -8.18
C LYS A 26 -11.37 -6.34 -7.66
N PRO A 27 -12.29 -6.94 -6.87
CA PRO A 27 -12.23 -8.36 -6.58
C PRO A 27 -12.30 -9.21 -7.86
N CYS A 28 -11.47 -10.24 -7.97
CA CYS A 28 -11.43 -11.12 -9.14
C CYS A 28 -11.44 -12.60 -8.76
N TYR A 29 -11.99 -13.43 -9.65
CA TYR A 29 -11.88 -14.89 -9.54
C TYR A 29 -10.74 -15.44 -10.42
N VAL A 30 -10.36 -16.69 -10.19
CA VAL A 30 -9.14 -17.31 -10.75
C VAL A 30 -9.06 -17.23 -12.27
N THR A 31 -10.17 -17.49 -12.98
CA THR A 31 -10.15 -17.51 -14.45
C THR A 31 -9.99 -16.10 -15.03
N GLU A 32 -10.60 -15.06 -14.44
CA GLU A 32 -10.36 -13.67 -14.86
C GLU A 32 -8.88 -13.31 -14.75
N ILE A 33 -8.25 -13.69 -13.63
CA ILE A 33 -6.83 -13.43 -13.38
C ILE A 33 -5.97 -14.20 -14.40
N SER A 34 -6.30 -15.47 -14.64
CA SER A 34 -5.62 -16.34 -15.60
C SER A 34 -5.65 -15.76 -17.01
N GLU A 35 -6.83 -15.37 -17.48
CA GLU A 35 -7.05 -14.80 -18.81
C GLU A 35 -6.35 -13.45 -18.96
N THR A 36 -6.51 -12.57 -17.97
CA THR A 36 -5.95 -11.21 -18.00
C THR A 36 -4.42 -11.23 -17.96
N LEU A 37 -3.82 -12.07 -17.11
CA LEU A 37 -2.37 -12.09 -16.91
C LEU A 37 -1.64 -13.10 -17.80
N LYS A 38 -2.38 -13.95 -18.53
CA LYS A 38 -1.88 -15.08 -19.32
C LYS A 38 -1.04 -16.04 -18.49
N ILE A 39 -1.52 -16.35 -17.29
CA ILE A 39 -0.91 -17.30 -16.34
C ILE A 39 -1.84 -18.51 -16.26
N SER A 40 -1.30 -19.73 -16.12
CA SER A 40 -2.15 -20.92 -16.00
C SER A 40 -3.01 -20.87 -14.72
N PRO A 41 -4.25 -21.39 -14.73
CA PRO A 41 -5.11 -21.37 -13.55
C PRO A 41 -4.48 -22.00 -12.31
N LYS A 42 -3.71 -23.08 -12.51
CA LYS A 42 -2.95 -23.74 -11.43
C LYS A 42 -1.92 -22.80 -10.79
N ALA A 43 -1.12 -22.12 -11.59
CA ALA A 43 -0.13 -21.18 -11.07
C ALA A 43 -0.79 -19.95 -10.42
N VAL A 44 -1.94 -19.50 -10.93
CA VAL A 44 -2.73 -18.44 -10.27
C VAL A 44 -3.18 -18.88 -8.87
N LEU A 45 -3.70 -20.11 -8.72
CA LEU A 45 -4.07 -20.66 -7.42
C LEU A 45 -2.88 -20.69 -6.45
N GLU A 46 -1.74 -21.23 -6.88
CA GLU A 46 -0.52 -21.26 -6.07
C GLU A 46 -0.06 -19.86 -5.63
N HIS A 47 -0.15 -18.86 -6.53
CA HIS A 47 0.17 -17.47 -6.19
C HIS A 47 -0.84 -16.87 -5.20
N LEU A 48 -2.13 -17.14 -5.38
CA LEU A 48 -3.18 -16.65 -4.48
C LEU A 48 -3.09 -17.29 -3.10
N GLU A 49 -2.77 -18.57 -2.99
CA GLU A 49 -2.54 -19.26 -1.71
C GLU A 49 -1.37 -18.64 -0.95
N ALA A 50 -0.25 -18.34 -1.63
CA ALA A 50 0.88 -17.66 -1.01
C ALA A 50 0.51 -16.24 -0.54
N LEU A 51 -0.24 -15.49 -1.37
CA LEU A 51 -0.71 -14.14 -1.02
C LEU A 51 -1.72 -14.14 0.13
N GLU A 52 -2.62 -15.13 0.17
CA GLU A 52 -3.61 -15.32 1.25
C GLU A 52 -2.91 -15.71 2.56
N SER A 53 -1.95 -16.62 2.50
CA SER A 53 -1.14 -17.03 3.66
C SER A 53 -0.31 -15.89 4.25
N SER A 54 0.09 -14.91 3.43
CA SER A 54 0.78 -13.70 3.88
C SER A 54 -0.17 -12.62 4.47
N GLY A 55 -1.48 -12.83 4.36
CA GLY A 55 -2.50 -11.86 4.78
C GLY A 55 -2.53 -10.59 3.92
N LEU A 56 -2.07 -10.65 2.68
CA LEU A 56 -2.25 -9.56 1.70
C LEU A 56 -3.59 -9.65 1.00
N VAL A 57 -4.04 -10.87 0.73
CA VAL A 57 -5.28 -11.17 0.02
C VAL A 57 -6.22 -11.94 0.94
N LYS A 58 -7.53 -11.70 0.80
CA LYS A 58 -8.59 -12.53 1.36
C LYS A 58 -9.57 -12.92 0.26
N CYS A 59 -10.51 -13.79 0.59
CA CYS A 59 -11.54 -14.22 -0.33
C CYS A 59 -12.95 -14.16 0.27
N PHE A 60 -13.94 -14.12 -0.61
CA PHE A 60 -15.35 -14.33 -0.28
C PHE A 60 -16.04 -15.12 -1.40
N TYR A 61 -17.22 -15.67 -1.11
CA TYR A 61 -18.04 -16.37 -2.10
C TYR A 61 -19.15 -15.45 -2.62
N GLY A 62 -19.19 -15.25 -3.93
CA GLY A 62 -20.28 -14.54 -4.59
C GLY A 62 -21.52 -15.42 -4.77
N GLU A 63 -22.58 -14.84 -5.33
CA GLU A 63 -23.89 -15.47 -5.49
C GLU A 63 -23.85 -16.82 -6.24
N GLN A 64 -22.96 -16.96 -7.23
CA GLN A 64 -22.77 -18.20 -7.99
C GLN A 64 -21.83 -19.21 -7.31
N LYS A 65 -21.62 -19.10 -5.98
CA LYS A 65 -20.60 -19.85 -5.23
C LYS A 65 -19.18 -19.75 -5.81
N ARG A 66 -18.91 -18.71 -6.59
CA ARG A 66 -17.58 -18.41 -7.13
C ARG A 66 -16.75 -17.74 -6.05
N LYS A 67 -15.51 -18.19 -5.86
CA LYS A 67 -14.54 -17.62 -4.91
C LYS A 67 -13.85 -16.41 -5.54
N TYR A 68 -14.11 -15.23 -4.99
CA TYR A 68 -13.49 -13.97 -5.37
C TYR A 68 -12.37 -13.63 -4.38
N TYR A 69 -11.28 -13.09 -4.90
CA TYR A 69 -10.12 -12.64 -4.12
C TYR A 69 -10.04 -11.13 -4.15
N TYR A 70 -9.57 -10.51 -3.07
CA TYR A 70 -9.42 -9.06 -2.93
C TYR A 70 -8.27 -8.69 -2.00
N VAL A 71 -7.72 -7.49 -2.15
CA VAL A 71 -6.70 -6.95 -1.23
C VAL A 71 -7.34 -6.70 0.13
N SER A 72 -6.76 -7.28 1.18
CA SER A 72 -7.42 -7.37 2.48
C SER A 72 -7.12 -6.22 3.44
N ARG A 73 -6.09 -5.43 3.16
CA ARG A 73 -5.64 -4.31 3.99
C ARG A 73 -4.74 -3.37 3.18
N ASP A 74 -4.70 -2.11 3.60
CA ASP A 74 -3.69 -1.17 3.16
C ASP A 74 -2.31 -1.58 3.70
N LEU A 75 -1.32 -1.58 2.81
CA LEU A 75 0.08 -1.84 3.14
C LEU A 75 0.92 -0.68 2.64
N HIS A 76 1.65 -0.04 3.55
CA HIS A 76 2.64 0.99 3.23
C HIS A 76 4.03 0.47 3.60
N LEU A 77 4.92 0.43 2.61
CA LEU A 77 6.27 -0.12 2.71
C LEU A 77 7.24 0.89 2.09
N GLU A 78 8.27 1.26 2.85
CA GLU A 78 9.32 2.14 2.38
C GLU A 78 10.65 1.40 2.36
N ILE A 79 11.35 1.48 1.23
CA ILE A 79 12.66 0.85 1.03
C ILE A 79 13.63 1.95 0.64
N PHE A 80 14.64 2.16 1.48
CA PHE A 80 15.73 3.10 1.22
C PHE A 80 17.01 2.32 0.98
N LEU A 81 17.68 2.63 -0.13
CA LEU A 81 18.97 2.05 -0.50
C LEU A 81 19.93 3.17 -0.89
N SER A 82 21.05 3.28 -0.17
CA SER A 82 22.12 4.21 -0.48
C SER A 82 23.48 3.60 -0.16
N PRO A 83 24.60 4.16 -0.67
CA PRO A 83 25.91 3.85 -0.12
C PRO A 83 25.84 4.07 1.39
N PHE A 84 26.12 3.03 2.18
CA PHE A 84 26.06 3.01 3.65
C PHE A 84 24.68 2.85 4.31
N SER A 85 23.57 2.63 3.58
CA SER A 85 22.29 2.27 4.21
C SER A 85 21.41 1.32 3.40
N PHE A 86 20.74 0.41 4.10
CA PHE A 86 19.62 -0.38 3.62
C PHE A 86 18.56 -0.43 4.73
N GLU A 87 17.43 0.25 4.52
CA GLU A 87 16.37 0.38 5.51
C GLU A 87 15.04 -0.06 4.90
N ILE A 88 14.30 -0.88 5.65
CA ILE A 88 12.93 -1.28 5.33
C ILE A 88 12.04 -0.81 6.47
N ASN A 89 11.17 0.17 6.18
CA ASN A 89 10.31 0.78 7.17
C ASN A 89 8.84 0.40 6.91
N PHE A 90 8.12 0.14 8.00
CA PHE A 90 6.68 -0.04 8.05
C PHE A 90 6.14 1.10 8.90
N PRO A 91 5.86 2.28 8.32
CA PRO A 91 5.52 3.45 9.11
C PRO A 91 4.31 3.16 9.99
N GLU A 92 4.46 3.28 11.31
CA GLU A 92 3.36 3.11 12.25
C GLU A 92 2.48 4.36 12.31
N ASN A 93 1.28 4.25 12.87
CA ASN A 93 0.37 5.38 13.01
C ASN A 93 0.86 6.29 14.15
N GLU A 94 1.75 7.22 13.84
CA GLU A 94 2.12 8.31 14.73
C GLU A 94 1.38 9.59 14.30
N GLU A 95 0.70 10.26 15.23
CA GLU A 95 0.15 11.58 14.92
C GLU A 95 1.30 12.56 14.69
N THR A 96 1.37 13.09 13.48
CA THR A 96 2.35 14.09 13.11
C THR A 96 1.70 15.46 13.02
N ASP A 97 2.27 16.41 13.76
CA ASP A 97 1.93 17.83 13.67
C ASP A 97 2.72 18.50 12.54
N LEU A 98 1.97 19.17 11.65
CA LEU A 98 2.49 19.82 10.46
C LEU A 98 3.30 21.08 10.81
N GLU A 99 2.93 21.78 11.88
CA GLU A 99 3.67 22.97 12.34
C GLU A 99 5.04 22.57 12.90
N SER A 100 5.08 21.55 13.76
CA SER A 100 6.31 20.94 14.27
C SER A 100 7.24 20.47 13.13
N LEU A 101 6.68 19.84 12.09
CA LEU A 101 7.40 19.42 10.90
C LEU A 101 8.09 20.59 10.19
N ILE A 102 7.35 21.65 9.88
CA ILE A 102 7.87 22.84 9.19
C ILE A 102 8.96 23.50 10.04
N GLY A 103 8.77 23.61 11.35
CA GLY A 103 9.77 24.15 12.27
C GLY A 103 11.04 23.30 12.41
N LYS A 104 10.94 21.98 12.22
CA LYS A 104 12.12 21.09 12.16
C LYS A 104 12.84 21.22 10.81
N LEU A 105 12.09 21.37 9.71
CA LEU A 105 12.65 21.53 8.35
C LEU A 105 13.49 22.81 8.22
N SER A 106 13.05 23.93 8.78
CA SER A 106 13.83 25.18 8.75
C SER A 106 15.21 25.02 9.40
N LYS A 107 15.30 24.27 10.49
CA LYS A 107 16.56 23.97 11.20
C LYS A 107 17.54 23.13 10.37
N ILE A 108 17.09 22.42 9.33
CA ILE A 108 17.97 21.73 8.38
C ILE A 108 18.64 22.72 7.43
N ALA A 109 18.02 23.86 7.09
CA ALA A 109 18.60 24.78 6.12
C ALA A 109 19.70 25.68 6.70
N GLU A 110 19.72 25.86 8.02
CA GLU A 110 20.41 27.00 8.63
C GLU A 110 21.90 26.82 8.92
N ASN A 111 22.46 25.61 9.02
CA ASN A 111 23.88 25.41 9.38
C ASN A 111 24.51 24.16 8.76
N SER A 112 25.79 24.23 8.35
CA SER A 112 26.58 23.03 8.08
C SER A 112 27.20 22.52 9.38
N PRO A 113 27.14 21.22 9.71
CA PRO A 113 27.70 20.71 10.95
C PRO A 113 29.24 20.75 10.93
N GLU A 114 29.85 21.34 11.95
CA GLU A 114 31.31 21.57 12.04
C GLU A 114 32.03 20.59 12.98
N SER A 115 31.26 19.87 13.81
CA SER A 115 31.78 18.90 14.79
C SER A 115 31.03 17.55 14.72
N PHE A 116 31.66 16.48 15.20
CA PHE A 116 31.03 15.17 15.27
C PHE A 116 29.68 15.18 16.02
N ASP A 117 29.60 15.88 17.16
CA ASP A 117 28.37 16.02 17.93
C ASP A 117 27.28 16.75 17.12
N SER A 118 27.65 17.81 16.39
CA SER A 118 26.71 18.52 15.52
C SER A 118 26.21 17.66 14.34
N ILE A 119 27.05 16.76 13.83
CA ILE A 119 26.67 15.77 12.80
C ILE A 119 25.67 14.77 13.41
N GLN A 120 25.93 14.26 14.61
CA GLN A 120 25.01 13.34 15.28
C GLN A 120 23.64 13.95 15.54
N GLU A 121 23.60 15.18 16.04
CA GLU A 121 22.34 15.91 16.25
C GLU A 121 21.60 16.14 14.94
N ARG A 122 22.32 16.48 13.87
CA ARG A 122 21.72 16.65 12.55
C ARG A 122 21.14 15.35 12.00
N ILE A 123 21.83 14.22 12.18
CA ILE A 123 21.32 12.89 11.79
C ILE A 123 20.05 12.55 12.59
N ARG A 124 20.02 12.82 13.90
CA ARG A 124 18.82 12.59 14.74
C ARG A 124 17.63 13.44 14.26
N LEU A 125 17.86 14.71 13.97
CA LEU A 125 16.84 15.61 13.43
C LEU A 125 16.31 15.11 12.09
N ILE A 126 17.19 14.78 11.13
CA ILE A 126 16.78 14.26 9.82
C ILE A 126 15.99 12.97 9.95
N ARG A 127 16.43 12.02 10.79
CA ARG A 127 15.67 10.78 11.04
C ARG A 127 14.28 11.03 11.61
N SER A 128 14.14 12.01 12.51
CA SER A 128 12.83 12.38 13.04
C SER A 128 11.91 12.96 11.96
N LEU A 129 12.46 13.82 11.09
CA LEU A 129 11.73 14.41 9.97
C LEU A 129 11.31 13.39 8.92
N LEU A 130 12.17 12.41 8.62
CA LEU A 130 11.81 11.32 7.71
C LEU A 130 10.64 10.51 8.26
N ARG A 131 10.64 10.15 9.55
CA ARG A 131 9.51 9.46 10.19
C ARG A 131 8.21 10.26 10.12
N ASP A 132 8.29 11.55 10.47
CA ASP A 132 7.15 12.45 10.44
C ASP A 132 6.56 12.59 9.02
N LEU A 133 7.42 12.69 7.99
CA LEU A 133 7.00 12.75 6.59
C LEU A 133 6.32 11.46 6.14
N SER A 134 6.88 10.30 6.47
CA SER A 134 6.30 8.99 6.16
C SER A 134 4.90 8.83 6.77
N SER A 135 4.70 9.27 8.01
CA SER A 135 3.37 9.27 8.65
C SER A 135 2.38 10.18 7.93
N LEU A 136 2.78 11.41 7.61
CA LEU A 136 1.94 12.36 6.88
C LEU A 136 1.56 11.83 5.49
N GLN A 137 2.52 11.25 4.76
CA GLN A 137 2.28 10.62 3.47
C GLN A 137 1.25 9.50 3.59
N ARG A 138 1.36 8.64 4.60
CA ARG A 138 0.39 7.56 4.86
C ARG A 138 -1.00 8.11 5.16
N LYS A 139 -1.11 9.17 5.97
CA LYS A 139 -2.39 9.83 6.28
C LYS A 139 -3.05 10.39 5.03
N LEU A 140 -2.30 11.11 4.18
CA LEU A 140 -2.81 11.62 2.91
C LEU A 140 -3.26 10.48 1.98
N HIS A 141 -2.50 9.39 1.91
CA HIS A 141 -2.87 8.24 1.09
C HIS A 141 -4.17 7.58 1.57
N SER A 142 -4.36 7.42 2.89
CA SER A 142 -5.60 6.90 3.44
C SER A 142 -6.81 7.78 3.12
N GLU A 143 -6.67 9.11 3.23
CA GLU A 143 -7.74 10.04 2.84
C GLU A 143 -8.04 9.97 1.33
N PHE A 144 -7.02 9.82 0.49
CA PHE A 144 -7.20 9.60 -0.95
C PHE A 144 -8.00 8.32 -1.22
N VAL A 145 -7.64 7.19 -0.59
CA VAL A 145 -8.37 5.92 -0.76
C VAL A 145 -9.84 6.06 -0.35
N LYS A 146 -10.13 6.68 0.80
CA LYS A 146 -11.51 6.92 1.26
C LYS A 146 -12.31 7.79 0.26
N LEU A 147 -11.69 8.79 -0.34
CA LEU A 147 -12.36 9.63 -1.35
C LEU A 147 -12.66 8.84 -2.62
N ILE A 148 -11.73 7.99 -3.07
CA ILE A 148 -11.97 7.11 -4.22
C ILE A 148 -13.10 6.11 -3.92
N GLU A 149 -13.11 5.50 -2.74
CA GLU A 149 -14.20 4.60 -2.32
C GLU A 149 -15.56 5.29 -2.38
N ARG A 150 -15.66 6.51 -1.83
CA ARG A 150 -16.89 7.32 -1.91
C ARG A 150 -17.30 7.62 -3.35
N ALA A 151 -16.34 8.01 -4.19
CA ALA A 151 -16.61 8.29 -5.60
C ALA A 151 -17.10 7.04 -6.36
N ILE A 152 -16.53 5.86 -6.07
CA ILE A 152 -16.98 4.59 -6.65
C ILE A 152 -18.42 4.28 -6.23
N ILE A 153 -18.75 4.44 -4.95
CA ILE A 153 -20.12 4.22 -4.44
C ILE A 153 -21.09 5.16 -5.14
N GLU A 154 -20.77 6.45 -5.23
CA GLU A 154 -21.66 7.46 -5.83
C GLU A 154 -21.86 7.24 -7.34
N VAL A 155 -20.81 6.83 -8.07
CA VAL A 155 -20.92 6.45 -9.49
C VAL A 155 -21.83 5.22 -9.63
N ASN A 156 -21.64 4.20 -8.78
CA ASN A 156 -22.41 2.97 -8.86
C ASN A 156 -23.90 3.20 -8.52
N GLU A 157 -24.20 4.06 -7.53
CA GLU A 157 -25.57 4.48 -7.22
C GLU A 157 -26.22 5.21 -8.40
N ARG A 158 -25.48 6.07 -9.11
CA ARG A 158 -25.99 6.76 -10.30
C ARG A 158 -26.22 5.83 -11.49
N THR A 159 -25.38 4.81 -11.69
CA THR A 159 -25.58 3.84 -12.78
C THR A 159 -26.74 2.88 -12.51
N VAL A 160 -26.97 2.48 -11.25
CA VAL A 160 -28.14 1.65 -10.88
C VAL A 160 -29.46 2.41 -11.08
N LEU A 161 -29.46 3.74 -10.87
CA LEU A 161 -30.62 4.59 -11.15
C LEU A 161 -30.94 4.76 -12.65
N ASP A 162 -29.98 4.51 -13.55
CA ASP A 162 -30.23 4.54 -15.00
C ASP A 162 -30.78 3.19 -15.51
N ASP A 163 -30.39 2.06 -14.90
CA ASP A 163 -30.92 0.73 -15.25
C ASP A 163 -32.40 0.54 -14.82
N GLU A 164 -32.86 1.20 -13.75
CA GLU A 164 -34.27 1.17 -13.33
C GLU A 164 -35.22 1.95 -14.27
N LYS A 165 -34.68 2.84 -15.12
CA LYS A 165 -35.49 3.56 -16.14
C LYS A 165 -35.71 2.77 -17.42
N ILE A 166 -35.01 1.66 -17.63
CA ILE A 166 -35.14 0.83 -18.84
C ILE A 166 -36.34 -0.13 -18.74
N TRP A 167 -36.94 -0.30 -17.56
CA TRP A 167 -38.09 -1.18 -17.32
C TRP A 167 -39.39 -0.44 -16.93
N ARG A 168 -39.55 0.82 -17.35
CA ARG A 168 -40.84 1.55 -17.29
C ARG A 168 -41.31 1.96 -18.68
#